data_AF-A0A4S2AWS3-F1
#
_entry.id   AF-A0A4S2AWS3-F1
#
_cell.length_a   1.000
_cell.length_b   1.000
_cell.length_c   1.000
_cell.angle_alpha   90.00
_cell.angle_beta   90.00
_cell.angle_gamma   90.00
#
_symmetry.space_group_name_H-M   'P 1'
#
loop_
_entity.id
_entity.type
_entity.pdbx_description
1 polymer ?
#
loop_
_entity_poly.entity_id
_entity_poly.type
_entity_poly.pdbx_seq_one_letter_code
_entity_poly.pdbx_strand_id
1 'polypeptide(L)'
;MEHKNTYPFSSVSFRLPAEAVEWLSETTTDNDGNEIRNMAIFGGLLKDMRTTPGYDAGYRRPLNLQPGQAQFSEISLADKWNLGRKKTHNILARMEAAGLVRIFNSRIGSALSFTCISGWENPDGEVIANGFFAD
;
A
#
# COMPACT_ATOMS: atom_id res chain seq x y z
N MET A 1 -15.01 -19.18 -15.60
CA MET A 1 -13.68 -18.61 -15.33
C MET A 1 -13.88 -17.72 -14.12
N GLU A 2 -13.46 -18.14 -12.93
CA GLU A 2 -13.63 -17.33 -11.73
C GLU A 2 -12.81 -16.03 -11.91
N HIS A 3 -13.48 -14.89 -11.79
CA HIS A 3 -12.79 -13.61 -11.69
C HIS A 3 -11.99 -13.63 -10.40
N LYS A 4 -10.73 -14.05 -10.47
CA LYS A 4 -9.81 -13.94 -9.33
C LYS A 4 -9.63 -12.46 -9.08
N ASN A 5 -10.24 -11.98 -8.00
CA ASN A 5 -10.19 -10.57 -7.66
C ASN A 5 -8.72 -10.13 -7.56
N THR A 6 -8.39 -9.00 -8.18
CA THR A 6 -7.01 -8.49 -8.19
C THR A 6 -6.58 -8.02 -6.81
N TYR A 7 -7.57 -7.69 -5.97
CA TYR A 7 -7.41 -7.21 -4.61
C TYR A 7 -7.93 -8.23 -3.60
N PRO A 8 -7.43 -8.20 -2.34
CA PRO A 8 -7.84 -9.13 -1.29
C PRO A 8 -9.22 -8.82 -0.68
N PHE A 9 -9.98 -7.89 -1.26
CA PHE A 9 -11.29 -7.40 -0.81
C PHE A 9 -12.20 -7.14 -2.02
N SER A 10 -13.53 -7.24 -1.85
CA SER A 10 -14.53 -6.90 -2.87
C SER A 10 -14.72 -5.39 -3.02
N SER A 11 -14.68 -4.65 -1.91
CA SER A 11 -14.76 -3.19 -1.87
C SER A 11 -13.88 -2.62 -0.74
N VAL A 12 -13.51 -1.34 -0.85
CA VAL A 12 -12.70 -0.64 0.15
C VAL A 12 -13.19 0.80 0.29
N SER A 13 -13.23 1.30 1.51
CA SER A 13 -13.63 2.67 1.83
C SER A 13 -12.41 3.51 2.19
N PHE A 14 -12.26 4.65 1.52
CA PHE A 14 -11.16 5.59 1.76
C PHE A 14 -11.65 6.86 2.44
N ARG A 15 -10.88 7.34 3.41
CA ARG A 15 -10.93 8.70 3.96
C ARG A 15 -9.66 9.42 3.54
N LEU A 16 -9.77 10.28 2.51
CA LEU A 16 -8.64 10.97 1.93
C LEU A 16 -8.62 12.45 2.39
N PRO A 17 -7.50 12.92 2.98
CA PRO A 17 -7.27 14.36 3.11
C PRO A 17 -7.01 14.98 1.72
N ALA A 18 -7.09 16.31 1.62
CA ALA A 18 -6.91 17.02 0.35
C ALA A 18 -5.55 16.71 -0.29
N GLU A 19 -4.51 16.65 0.52
CA GLU A 19 -3.14 16.34 0.12
C GLU A 19 -3.01 14.93 -0.48
N ALA A 20 -3.78 13.97 0.03
CA ALA A 20 -3.84 12.62 -0.56
C ALA A 20 -4.53 12.63 -1.93
N VAL A 21 -5.61 13.40 -2.08
CA VAL A 21 -6.31 13.53 -3.37
C VAL A 21 -5.40 14.18 -4.41
N GLU A 22 -4.69 15.25 -4.05
CA GLU A 22 -3.71 15.90 -4.92
C GLU A 22 -2.60 14.93 -5.31
N TRP A 23 -1.99 14.26 -4.33
CA TRP A 23 -0.91 13.31 -4.59
C TRP A 23 -1.35 12.17 -5.51
N LEU A 24 -2.55 11.60 -5.30
CA LEU A 24 -3.07 10.50 -6.13
C LEU A 24 -3.39 10.94 -7.57
N SER A 25 -3.68 12.22 -7.77
CA SER A 25 -3.98 12.82 -9.07
C SER A 25 -2.74 13.16 -9.89
N GLU A 26 -1.57 13.25 -9.23
CA GLU A 26 -0.28 13.49 -9.87
C GLU A 26 0.28 12.26 -10.60
N THR A 27 1.35 12.50 -11.35
CA THR A 27 2.17 11.48 -12.00
C THR A 27 3.62 11.61 -11.57
N THR A 28 4.37 10.54 -11.75
CA THR A 28 5.83 10.55 -11.69
C THR A 28 6.39 9.95 -12.97
N THR A 29 7.70 9.80 -13.03
CA THR A 29 8.40 9.29 -14.22
C THR A 29 9.29 8.13 -13.81
N ASP A 30 9.32 7.04 -14.58
CA ASP A 30 10.28 5.97 -14.37
C ASP A 30 11.71 6.36 -14.79
N ASN A 31 12.64 5.42 -14.73
CA ASN A 31 14.03 5.64 -15.16
C ASN A 31 14.17 5.85 -16.67
N ASP A 32 13.21 5.39 -17.47
CA ASP A 32 13.21 5.49 -18.93
C ASP A 32 12.48 6.74 -19.45
N GLY A 33 11.92 7.56 -18.56
CA GLY A 33 11.17 8.76 -18.93
C GLY A 33 9.67 8.53 -19.12
N ASN A 34 9.15 7.33 -18.84
CA ASN A 34 7.73 7.01 -18.98
C ASN A 34 6.93 7.55 -17.79
N GLU A 35 5.76 8.09 -18.06
CA GLU A 35 4.84 8.52 -17.01
C GLU A 35 4.25 7.33 -16.25
N ILE A 36 4.25 7.42 -14.92
CA ILE A 36 3.55 6.50 -14.02
C ILE A 36 2.55 7.31 -13.20
N ARG A 37 1.27 6.89 -13.22
CA ARG A 37 0.23 7.49 -12.36
C ARG A 37 0.48 7.13 -10.90
N ASN A 38 0.41 8.10 -9.99
CA ASN A 38 0.59 7.85 -8.56
C ASN A 38 -0.48 6.88 -8.01
N MET A 39 -1.70 6.93 -8.55
CA MET A 39 -2.74 5.94 -8.27
C MET A 39 -2.31 4.49 -8.60
N ALA A 40 -1.53 4.26 -9.67
CA ALA A 40 -1.05 2.93 -10.02
C ALA A 40 0.00 2.43 -9.02
N ILE A 41 0.85 3.33 -8.51
CA ILE A 41 1.82 3.03 -7.45
C ILE A 41 1.10 2.66 -6.16
N PHE A 42 0.16 3.49 -5.72
CA PHE A 42 -0.66 3.23 -4.52
C PHE A 42 -1.45 1.92 -4.65
N GLY A 43 -2.13 1.71 -5.78
CA GLY A 43 -2.84 0.47 -6.07
C GLY A 43 -1.93 -0.75 -6.09
N GLY A 44 -0.67 -0.60 -6.50
CA GLY A 44 0.34 -1.65 -6.48
C GLY A 44 0.73 -2.09 -5.07
N LEU A 45 0.70 -1.19 -4.08
CA LEU A 45 0.87 -1.52 -2.66
C LEU A 45 -0.41 -2.10 -2.06
N LEU A 46 -1.56 -1.56 -2.45
CA LEU A 46 -2.86 -1.96 -1.94
C LEU A 46 -3.19 -3.43 -2.26
N LYS A 47 -2.70 -3.95 -3.38
CA LYS A 47 -2.80 -5.39 -3.72
C LYS A 47 -2.10 -6.30 -2.72
N ASP A 48 -1.06 -5.79 -2.05
CA ASP A 48 -0.24 -6.53 -1.09
C ASP A 48 -0.76 -6.33 0.37
N MET A 49 -1.86 -5.59 0.56
CA MET A 49 -2.49 -5.39 1.87
C MET A 49 -3.04 -6.71 2.42
N ARG A 50 -2.86 -6.93 3.72
CA ARG A 50 -3.53 -8.02 4.44
C ARG A 50 -4.92 -7.61 4.90
N THR A 51 -5.90 -8.49 4.68
CA THR A 51 -7.27 -8.36 5.23
C THR A 51 -7.48 -9.22 6.49
N THR A 52 -6.57 -10.17 6.75
CA THR A 52 -6.50 -10.98 7.98
C THR A 52 -5.10 -10.92 8.57
N PRO A 53 -4.91 -11.05 9.89
CA PRO A 53 -3.58 -11.14 10.47
C PRO A 53 -2.79 -12.30 9.86
N GLY A 54 -1.49 -12.15 9.66
CA GLY A 54 -0.70 -13.22 9.06
C GLY A 54 0.78 -12.94 8.91
N TYR A 55 1.52 -14.03 8.75
CA TYR A 55 2.95 -14.00 8.52
C TYR A 55 3.25 -13.84 7.02
N ASP A 56 4.05 -12.84 6.64
CA ASP A 56 4.45 -12.63 5.26
C ASP A 56 5.84 -13.20 4.97
N ALA A 57 5.87 -14.47 4.56
CA ALA A 57 7.10 -15.19 4.22
C ALA A 57 7.71 -14.81 2.85
N GLY A 58 7.10 -13.90 2.09
CA GLY A 58 7.56 -13.51 0.74
C GLY A 58 8.85 -12.67 0.75
N TYR A 59 9.23 -12.12 1.90
CA TYR A 59 10.42 -11.31 2.07
C TYR A 59 11.54 -12.09 2.75
N ARG A 60 12.80 -11.73 2.46
CA ARG A 60 13.99 -12.30 3.14
C ARG A 60 13.86 -12.25 4.66
N ARG A 61 13.17 -11.24 5.18
CA ARG A 61 12.87 -11.08 6.59
C ARG A 61 11.35 -10.94 6.75
N PRO A 62 10.65 -12.04 7.04
CA PRO A 62 9.20 -12.01 7.17
C PRO A 62 8.72 -11.21 8.39
N LEU A 63 7.52 -10.64 8.30
CA LEU A 63 6.85 -9.93 9.40
C LEU A 63 5.46 -10.52 9.70
N ASN A 64 5.05 -10.40 10.97
CA ASN A 64 3.64 -10.57 11.34
C ASN A 64 2.91 -9.28 11.04
N LEU A 65 2.00 -9.31 10.07
CA LEU A 65 1.19 -8.19 9.65
C LEU A 65 -0.21 -8.27 10.27
N GLN A 66 -0.73 -7.11 10.65
CA GLN A 66 -2.12 -6.93 11.00
C GLN A 66 -2.96 -6.60 9.75
N PRO A 67 -4.29 -6.75 9.80
CA PRO A 67 -5.17 -6.25 8.76
C PRO A 67 -4.93 -4.77 8.49
N GLY A 68 -5.01 -4.36 7.22
CA GLY A 68 -4.70 -3.00 6.78
C GLY A 68 -3.19 -2.71 6.61
N GLN A 69 -2.32 -3.72 6.77
CA GLN A 69 -0.88 -3.58 6.58
C GLN A 69 -0.36 -4.32 5.36
N ALA A 70 0.75 -3.85 4.81
CA ALA A 70 1.54 -4.53 3.79
C ALA A 70 3.03 -4.47 4.13
N GLN A 71 3.75 -5.58 3.94
CA GLN A 71 5.20 -5.58 3.98
C GLN A 71 5.76 -5.08 2.65
N PHE A 72 6.89 -4.37 2.67
CA PHE A 72 7.56 -3.93 1.46
C PHE A 72 9.09 -3.94 1.57
N SER A 73 9.74 -3.80 0.40
CA SER A 73 11.18 -3.58 0.26
C SER A 73 11.37 -2.45 -0.75
N GLU A 74 12.06 -1.38 -0.38
CA GLU A 74 12.35 -0.27 -1.32
C GLU A 74 13.10 -0.75 -2.56
N ILE A 75 13.96 -1.75 -2.42
CA ILE A 75 14.71 -2.33 -3.55
C ILE A 75 13.73 -3.04 -4.49
N SER A 76 12.88 -3.90 -3.94
CA SER A 76 11.90 -4.64 -4.74
C SER A 76 10.86 -3.72 -5.38
N LEU A 77 10.48 -2.64 -4.70
CA LEU A 77 9.59 -1.62 -5.24
C LEU A 77 10.26 -0.78 -6.32
N ALA A 78 11.54 -0.41 -6.13
CA ALA A 78 12.35 0.24 -7.16
C ALA A 78 12.40 -0.59 -8.44
N ASP A 79 12.67 -1.89 -8.33
CA ASP A 79 12.65 -2.81 -9.47
C ASP A 79 11.23 -2.91 -10.09
N LYS A 80 10.20 -3.10 -9.26
CA LYS A 80 8.79 -3.25 -9.70
C LYS A 80 8.27 -2.02 -10.45
N TRP A 81 8.72 -0.83 -10.07
CA TRP A 81 8.27 0.44 -10.65
C TRP A 81 9.25 1.03 -11.67
N ASN A 82 10.36 0.33 -11.96
CA ASN A 82 11.45 0.87 -12.78
C ASN A 82 11.94 2.25 -12.29
N LEU A 83 12.11 2.39 -10.98
CA LEU A 83 12.53 3.64 -10.32
C LEU A 83 13.88 3.46 -9.63
N GLY A 84 14.64 4.54 -9.50
CA GLY A 84 15.78 4.56 -8.59
C GLY A 84 15.35 4.49 -7.12
N ARG A 85 16.13 3.80 -6.27
CA ARG A 85 15.83 3.65 -4.83
C ARG A 85 15.53 4.97 -4.11
N LYS A 86 16.29 6.03 -4.41
CA LYS A 86 16.05 7.37 -3.83
C LYS A 86 14.66 7.91 -4.19
N LYS A 87 14.21 7.67 -5.42
CA LYS A 87 12.90 8.10 -5.90
C LYS A 87 11.78 7.29 -5.25
N THR A 88 11.95 5.97 -5.13
CA THR A 88 11.06 5.08 -4.38
C THR A 88 10.92 5.53 -2.92
N HIS A 89 12.03 5.82 -2.24
CA HIS A 89 12.02 6.34 -0.88
C HIS A 89 11.22 7.64 -0.75
N ASN A 90 11.47 8.60 -1.66
CA ASN A 90 10.76 9.88 -1.66
C ASN A 90 9.26 9.73 -1.95
N ILE A 91 8.88 8.78 -2.81
CA ILE A 91 7.47 8.47 -3.08
C ILE A 91 6.79 7.96 -1.82
N LEU A 92 7.40 7.00 -1.12
CA LEU A 92 6.87 6.46 0.14
C LEU A 92 6.76 7.55 1.21
N ALA A 93 7.79 8.40 1.36
CA ALA A 93 7.77 9.53 2.28
C ALA A 93 6.65 10.54 1.95
N ARG A 94 6.39 10.82 0.66
CA ARG A 94 5.28 11.69 0.24
C ARG A 94 3.92 11.05 0.49
N MET A 95 3.77 9.74 0.29
CA MET A 95 2.53 9.04 0.65
C MET A 95 2.24 9.14 2.15
N GLU A 96 3.28 8.99 2.99
CA GLU A 96 3.13 9.15 4.44
C GLU A 96 2.77 10.58 4.84
N ALA A 97 3.46 11.58 4.27
CA ALA A 97 3.16 12.99 4.50
C ALA A 97 1.75 13.38 4.02
N ALA A 98 1.25 12.78 2.95
CA ALA A 98 -0.10 12.98 2.43
C ALA A 98 -1.17 12.23 3.23
N GLY A 99 -0.80 11.43 4.24
CA GLY A 99 -1.75 10.69 5.07
C GLY A 99 -2.33 9.43 4.43
N LEU A 100 -1.74 8.94 3.32
CA LEU A 100 -2.17 7.70 2.67
C LEU A 100 -1.78 6.47 3.48
N VAL A 101 -0.57 6.49 4.04
CA VAL A 101 0.01 5.39 4.79
C VAL A 101 0.77 5.89 6.02
N ARG A 102 1.08 4.99 6.95
CA ARG A 102 2.11 5.17 7.98
C ARG A 102 3.18 4.11 7.78
N ILE A 103 4.44 4.51 7.78
CA ILE A 103 5.58 3.63 7.48
C ILE A 103 6.25 3.18 8.78
N PHE A 104 6.55 1.89 8.86
CA PHE A 104 7.28 1.26 9.95
C PHE A 104 8.53 0.61 9.39
N ASN A 105 9.69 1.20 9.68
CA ASN A 105 10.98 0.65 9.29
C ASN A 105 11.68 0.04 10.51
N SER A 106 12.24 -1.15 10.34
CA SER A 106 13.01 -1.82 11.38
C SER A 106 14.23 -2.53 10.81
N ARG A 107 15.11 -3.03 11.69
CA ARG A 107 16.24 -3.87 11.28
C ARG A 107 15.80 -5.20 10.64
N ILE A 108 14.58 -5.66 10.96
CA ILE A 108 14.02 -6.92 10.47
C ILE A 108 13.09 -6.74 9.27
N GLY A 109 12.85 -5.53 8.78
CA GLY A 109 11.98 -5.31 7.62
C GLY A 109 11.17 -4.03 7.72
N SER A 110 10.47 -3.72 6.63
CA SER A 110 9.64 -2.54 6.49
C SER A 110 8.21 -2.93 6.19
N ALA A 111 7.27 -2.30 6.89
CA ALA A 111 5.85 -2.44 6.64
C ALA A 111 5.22 -1.06 6.56
N LEU A 112 4.04 -0.99 5.94
CA LEU A 112 3.18 0.17 5.99
C LEU A 112 1.80 -0.23 6.49
N SER A 113 1.09 0.72 7.10
CA SER A 113 -0.33 0.62 7.39
C SER A 113 -1.08 1.65 6.55
N PHE A 114 -2.18 1.25 5.91
CA PHE A 114 -3.01 2.16 5.11
C PHE A 114 -3.89 3.01 6.01
N THR A 115 -3.37 4.18 6.41
CA THR A 115 -4.09 5.13 7.26
C THR A 115 -5.25 5.82 6.57
N CYS A 116 -5.31 5.80 5.23
CA CYS A 116 -6.45 6.34 4.50
C CYS A 116 -7.63 5.37 4.36
N ILE A 117 -7.52 4.11 4.79
CA ILE A 117 -8.59 3.10 4.63
C ILE A 117 -9.41 3.03 5.92
N SER A 118 -10.70 3.32 5.86
CA SER A 118 -11.60 3.18 7.02
C SER A 118 -12.13 1.76 7.20
N GLY A 119 -12.17 0.97 6.13
CA GLY A 119 -12.63 -0.42 6.15
C GLY A 119 -12.70 -1.02 4.75
N TRP A 120 -12.98 -2.32 4.68
CA TRP A 120 -13.13 -3.07 3.43
C TRP A 120 -14.17 -4.17 3.59
N GLU A 121 -14.68 -4.65 2.47
CA GLU A 121 -15.55 -5.84 2.42
C GLU A 121 -14.73 -7.02 1.91
N ASN A 122 -14.74 -8.14 2.65
CA ASN A 122 -14.10 -9.37 2.22
C ASN A 122 -14.87 -9.99 1.04
N PRO A 123 -14.25 -10.90 0.26
CA PRO A 123 -14.93 -11.56 -0.86
C PRO A 123 -16.20 -12.36 -0.50
N ASP A 124 -16.40 -12.68 0.78
CA ASP A 124 -17.59 -13.34 1.33
C ASP A 124 -18.70 -12.35 1.76
N GLY A 125 -18.47 -11.05 1.62
CA GLY A 125 -19.41 -9.98 1.97
C GLY A 125 -19.27 -9.45 3.40
N GLU A 126 -18.32 -9.93 4.20
CA GLU A 126 -18.09 -9.41 5.54
C GLU A 126 -17.45 -8.01 5.49
N VAL A 127 -18.07 -7.02 6.16
CA VAL A 127 -17.53 -5.67 6.27
C VAL A 127 -16.64 -5.55 7.51
N ILE A 128 -15.36 -5.24 7.27
CA ILE A 128 -14.32 -5.10 8.29
C ILE A 128 -13.93 -3.63 8.43
N ALA A 129 -13.97 -3.12 9.67
CA ALA A 129 -13.40 -1.82 10.01
C ALA A 129 -11.87 -1.93 10.10
N ASN A 130 -11.16 -0.93 9.58
CA ASN A 130 -9.71 -0.88 9.76
C ASN A 130 -9.38 -0.51 11.21
N GLY A 131 -8.57 -1.34 11.88
CA GLY A 131 -8.19 -1.15 13.28
C GLY A 131 -7.46 0.18 13.56
N PHE A 132 -6.94 0.88 12.54
CA PHE A 132 -6.43 2.24 12.72
C PHE A 132 -7.52 3.26 13.09
N PHE A 133 -8.76 3.01 12.68
CA PHE A 133 -9.93 3.85 12.93
C PHE A 133 -10.93 3.21 13.90
N ALA A 134 -10.62 2.03 14.44
CA ALA A 134 -11.40 1.45 15.52
C ALA A 134 -11.02 2.18 16.82
N ASP A 135 -12.01 2.81 17.46
CA ASP A 135 -11.86 3.51 18.74
C ASP A 135 -11.43 2.57 19.89
#